data_AF-A0A8J3M7P6-F1
#
_entry.id   AF-A0A8J3M7P6-F1
#
_cell.length_a   1.000
_cell.length_b   1.000
_cell.length_c   1.000
_cell.angle_alpha   90.00
_cell.angle_beta   90.00
_cell.angle_gamma   90.00
#
_symmetry.space_group_name_H-M   'P 1'
#
loop_
_entity.id
_entity.type
_entity.pdbx_description
1 polymer ?
#
loop_
_entity_poly.entity_id
_entity_poly.type
_entity_poly.pdbx_seq_one_letter_code
_entity_poly.pdbx_strand_id
1 'polypeptide(L)' 'MMYGGYGMGGGGLIWLLVLAALLVVPFWRILPRNGIPSWVALVAIIPLGALILLWVVAFKDQLDGGKA' A
#
# COMPACT_ATOMS: atom_id res chain seq x y z
N MET A 1 -21.27 -2.42 -25.85
CA MET A 1 -20.30 -2.55 -24.74
C MET A 1 -19.03 -1.82 -25.18
N MET A 2 -18.93 -0.52 -24.90
CA MET A 2 -17.77 0.28 -25.30
C MET A 2 -16.70 0.20 -24.20
N TYR A 3 -15.74 -0.71 -24.35
CA TYR A 3 -14.44 -0.60 -23.69
C TYR A 3 -13.68 0.54 -24.39
N GLY A 4 -13.96 1.78 -23.97
CA GLY A 4 -13.32 2.97 -24.52
C GLY A 4 -11.81 2.92 -24.33
N GLY A 5 -11.08 3.21 -25.40
CA GLY A 5 -9.63 3.05 -25.50
C GLY A 5 -8.86 3.71 -24.36
N TYR A 6 -8.28 2.89 -23.49
CA TYR A 6 -7.10 3.27 -22.71
C TYR A 6 -5.93 3.30 -23.68
N GLY A 7 -5.82 4.41 -24.43
CA GLY A 7 -4.70 4.67 -25.31
C GLY A 7 -3.39 4.49 -24.54
N MET A 8 -2.47 3.73 -25.12
CA MET A 8 -1.07 3.61 -24.69
C MET A 8 -0.31 4.93 -24.89
N GLY A 9 -0.83 6.05 -24.36
CA GLY A 9 -0.22 7.37 -24.42
C GLY A 9 -0.82 8.29 -23.37
N GLY A 10 0.01 8.83 -22.47
CA GLY A 10 -0.32 9.86 -21.47
C GLY A 10 -1.35 9.45 -20.40
N GLY A 11 -2.59 9.19 -20.79
CA GLY A 11 -3.70 8.85 -19.88
C GLY A 11 -3.52 7.53 -19.15
N GLY A 12 -2.93 6.52 -19.79
CA GLY A 12 -2.63 5.24 -19.14
C GLY A 12 -1.63 5.36 -17.98
N LEU A 13 -0.60 6.20 -18.13
CA LEU A 13 0.40 6.41 -17.07
C LEU A 13 -0.20 7.16 -15.87
N ILE A 14 -1.01 8.19 -16.13
CA ILE A 14 -1.73 8.91 -15.06
C ILE A 14 -2.65 7.95 -14.31
N TRP A 15 -3.37 7.08 -15.02
CA TRP A 15 -4.25 6.10 -14.40
C TRP A 15 -3.48 5.09 -13.53
N LEU A 16 -2.31 4.61 -13.98
CA LEU A 16 -1.43 3.76 -13.17
C LEU A 16 -0.95 4.45 -11.90
N LEU A 17 -0.59 5.74 -11.97
CA LEU A 17 -0.17 6.51 -10.80
C LEU A 17 -1.33 6.70 -9.81
N VAL A 18 -2.55 6.93 -10.29
CA VAL A 18 -3.75 7.02 -9.44
C VAL A 18 -3.99 5.69 -8.72
N LEU A 19 -3.92 4.56 -9.43
CA LEU A 19 -4.07 3.24 -8.82
C LEU A 19 -2.97 2.95 -7.79
N ALA A 20 -1.71 3.27 -8.10
CA ALA A 20 -0.61 3.14 -7.16
C ALA A 20 -0.80 4.00 -5.91
N ALA A 21 -1.28 5.25 -6.07
CA ALA A 21 -1.59 6.12 -4.95
C ALA A 21 -2.74 5.56 -4.08
N LEU A 22 -3.81 5.06 -4.69
CA LEU A 22 -4.92 4.42 -3.97
C LEU A 22 -4.45 3.20 -3.16
N LEU A 23 -3.45 2.46 -3.63
CA LEU A 23 -2.85 1.35 -2.90
C LEU A 23 -1.90 1.80 -1.77
N VAL A 24 -1.04 2.80 -2.01
CA VAL A 24 0.01 3.21 -1.05
C VAL A 24 -0.50 4.13 0.06
N VAL A 25 -1.44 5.03 -0.26
CA VAL A 25 -1.95 6.05 0.69
C VAL A 25 -2.55 5.44 1.97
N PRO A 26 -3.33 4.34 1.93
CA PRO A 26 -3.79 3.66 3.13
C PRO A 26 -2.64 3.23 4.05
N PHE A 27 -1.56 2.69 3.49
CA PHE A 27 -0.38 2.28 4.26
C PHE A 27 0.36 3.48 4.86
N TRP A 28 0.42 4.63 4.17
CA TRP A 28 0.94 5.87 4.78
C TRP A 28 0.16 6.32 6.01
N ARG A 29 -1.13 5.99 6.11
CA ARG A 29 -1.95 6.31 7.29
C ARG A 29 -1.82 5.27 8.39
N ILE A 30 -1.70 3.98 8.03
CA ILE A 30 -1.66 2.86 8.98
C ILE A 30 -0.28 2.70 9.62
N LEU A 31 0.80 2.73 8.83
CA LEU A 31 2.15 2.42 9.32
C LEU A 31 2.63 3.38 10.44
N PRO A 32 2.46 4.72 10.34
CA PRO A 32 2.95 5.63 11.39
C PRO A 32 2.20 5.50 12.70
N ARG A 33 0.91 5.13 12.66
CA ARG A 33 0.11 4.86 13.86
C ARG A 33 0.64 3.65 14.63
N ASN A 34 1.37 2.77 13.95
CA ASN A 34 2.00 1.57 14.50
C ASN A 34 3.51 1.77 14.69
N GLY A 35 4.01 3.01 14.72
CA GLY A 35 5.44 3.30 14.91
C GLY A 35 6.35 2.89 13.75
N ILE A 36 5.78 2.55 12.58
CA ILE A 36 6.54 2.17 11.38
C ILE A 36 6.72 3.41 10.48
N PRO A 37 7.93 3.68 9.95
CA PRO A 37 8.17 4.84 9.09
C PRO A 37 7.29 4.86 7.83
N SER A 38 6.72 6.01 7.47
CA SER A 38 5.81 6.13 6.31
C SER A 38 6.42 5.69 4.98
N TRP A 39 7.73 5.89 4.77
CA TRP A 39 8.39 5.53 3.50
C TRP A 39 8.33 4.03 3.21
N VAL A 40 8.17 3.19 4.25
CA VAL A 40 8.04 1.73 4.14
C VAL A 40 6.75 1.34 3.38
N ALA A 41 5.74 2.23 3.33
CA ALA A 41 4.51 1.99 2.56
C ALA A 41 4.74 1.77 1.06
N LEU A 42 5.88 2.21 0.50
CA LEU A 42 6.23 1.96 -0.89
C LEU A 42 6.40 0.47 -1.19
N VAL A 43 6.73 -0.35 -0.18
CA VAL A 43 6.80 -1.82 -0.31
C VAL A 43 5.42 -2.40 -0.64
N ALA A 44 4.33 -1.72 -0.27
CA ALA A 44 2.96 -2.13 -0.59
C ALA A 44 2.61 -2.03 -2.10
N ILE A 45 3.47 -1.42 -2.92
CA ILE A 45 3.32 -1.43 -4.39
C ILE A 45 3.39 -2.89 -4.91
N ILE A 46 4.15 -3.75 -4.24
CA ILE A 46 4.24 -5.17 -4.56
C ILE A 46 3.19 -5.91 -3.70
N PRO A 47 2.29 -6.73 -4.29
CA PRO A 47 1.24 -7.41 -3.53
C PRO A 47 1.74 -8.22 -2.33
N LEU A 48 2.85 -8.93 -2.46
CA LEU A 48 3.48 -9.66 -1.35
C LEU A 48 4.00 -8.72 -0.27
N GLY A 49 4.56 -7.57 -0.66
CA GLY A 49 5.01 -6.55 0.28
C GLY A 49 3.85 -5.96 1.09
N ALA A 50 2.71 -5.71 0.44
CA ALA A 50 1.49 -5.28 1.11
C ALA A 50 1.02 -6.32 2.14
N LEU A 51 1.00 -7.61 1.79
CA LEU A 51 0.63 -8.69 2.70
C LEU A 51 1.56 -8.75 3.92
N ILE A 52 2.87 -8.65 3.71
CA ILE A 52 3.86 -8.63 4.80
C ILE A 52 3.63 -7.43 5.72
N LEU A 53 3.43 -6.23 5.16
CA LEU A 53 3.17 -5.03 5.97
C LEU A 53 1.90 -5.14 6.79
N LEU A 54 0.83 -5.70 6.21
CA LEU A 54 -0.41 -5.97 6.94
C LEU A 54 -0.18 -6.98 8.06
N TRP A 55 0.59 -8.05 7.81
CA TRP A 55 0.95 -9.04 8.83
C TRP A 55 1.70 -8.39 10.00
N VAL A 56 2.74 -7.60 9.70
CA VAL A 56 3.53 -6.90 10.72
C VAL A 56 2.65 -5.97 11.57
N VAL A 57 1.74 -5.23 10.94
CA VAL A 57 0.81 -4.35 11.67
C VAL A 57 -0.19 -5.15 12.50
N ALA A 58 -0.76 -6.23 11.94
CA ALA A 58 -1.79 -7.04 12.59
C ALA A 58 -1.28 -7.77 13.84
N PHE A 59 -0.01 -8.17 13.84
CA PHE A 59 0.61 -8.93 14.93
C PHE A 59 1.65 -8.13 15.71
N LYS A 60 1.67 -6.80 15.55
CA LYS A 60 2.70 -5.94 16.15
C LYS A 60 2.80 -6.10 17.68
N ASP A 61 1.66 -6.17 18.34
CA ASP A 61 1.53 -6.38 19.80
C ASP A 61 2.16 -7.70 20.26
N GLN A 62 2.00 -8.76 19.48
CA GLN A 62 2.60 -10.07 19.73
C GLN A 62 4.11 -10.06 19.44
N LEU A 63 4.55 -9.34 18.40
CA LEU A 63 5.96 -9.20 18.03
C LEU A 63 6.77 -8.37 19.04
N ASP A 64 6.16 -7.34 19.63
CA ASP A 64 6.79 -6.46 20.62
C ASP A 64 6.85 -7.08 22.04
N GLY A 65 6.51 -8.37 22.18
CA GLY A 65 6.64 -9.14 23.43
C GLY A 65 5.33 -9.33 24.21
N GLY A 66 4.17 -9.19 23.57
CA GLY A 66 2.88 -9.65 24.11
C GLY A 66 2.51 -9.01 25.43
N LYS A 67 2.30 -7.69 25.46
CA LYS A 67 1.66 -7.00 26.60
C LYS A 67 0.20 -6.74 26.25
N ALA A 68 -0.65 -7.71 26.58
CA ALA A 68 -2.09 -7.50 26.68
C ALA A 68 -2.42 -6.63 27.89
#